data_AF-A0A6B0WYD3-F1
#
_entry.id   AF-A0A6B0WYD3-F1
#
_cell.length_a   1.000
_cell.length_b   1.000
_cell.length_c   1.000
_cell.angle_alpha   90.00
_cell.angle_beta   90.00
_cell.angle_gamma   90.00
#
_symmetry.space_group_name_H-M   'P 1'
#
loop_
_entity.id
_entity.type
_entity.pdbx_description
1 polymer ?
#
loop_
_entity_poly.entity_id
_entity_poly.type
_entity_poly.pdbx_seq_one_letter_code
_entity_poly.pdbx_strand_id
1 'polypeptide(L)'
;MCRHILALLFIVLLIQPLRANVALEQVSSPDFDNSGVVDFPDFLLFVAKFGARQGDDKYEDRFDLDGDGEIGFDDFLHFAANFGKTVASNGGATPTVDNRKILGSLFISKVWAGHPVSFDLLTYGDVQFVAFYDADRKMAVGMRNLDA
;
A
#
# COMPACT_ATOMS: atom_id res chain seq x y z
N MET A 1 -39.62 23.10 -54.57
CA MET A 1 -38.77 24.10 -53.93
C MET A 1 -38.42 23.63 -52.53
N CYS A 2 -37.16 23.87 -52.13
CA CYS A 2 -36.56 23.70 -50.80
C CYS A 2 -36.56 22.30 -50.18
N ARG A 3 -35.64 21.47 -50.67
CA ARG A 3 -35.18 20.25 -50.01
C ARG A 3 -34.19 20.64 -48.90
N HIS A 4 -34.50 20.19 -47.68
CA HIS A 4 -33.56 19.71 -46.66
C HIS A 4 -32.83 20.78 -45.84
N ILE A 5 -33.46 21.17 -44.73
CA ILE A 5 -32.85 21.73 -43.52
C ILE A 5 -31.96 20.64 -42.90
N LEU A 6 -30.82 20.42 -43.54
CA LEU A 6 -29.81 19.44 -43.15
C LEU A 6 -28.46 20.19 -43.10
N ALA A 7 -28.21 20.96 -42.04
CA ALA A 7 -26.87 21.51 -41.82
C ALA A 7 -26.57 22.01 -40.40
N LEU A 8 -27.57 22.38 -39.58
CA LEU A 8 -27.26 23.23 -38.41
C LEU A 8 -27.59 22.66 -37.03
N LEU A 9 -28.17 21.46 -36.93
CA LEU A 9 -28.45 20.83 -35.63
C LEU A 9 -27.49 19.69 -35.25
N PHE A 10 -26.57 19.31 -36.15
CA PHE A 10 -25.62 18.21 -35.94
C PHE A 10 -24.18 18.65 -35.62
N ILE A 11 -23.88 19.96 -35.73
CA ILE A 11 -22.50 20.48 -35.59
C ILE A 11 -22.18 20.90 -34.14
N VAL A 12 -23.17 21.12 -33.28
CA VAL A 12 -22.94 21.57 -31.89
C VAL A 12 -22.86 20.42 -30.88
N LEU A 13 -23.19 19.18 -31.27
CA LEU A 13 -23.12 18.01 -30.38
C LEU A 13 -21.81 17.20 -30.48
N LEU A 14 -20.75 17.74 -31.11
CA LEU A 14 -19.44 17.08 -31.26
C LEU A 14 -18.27 17.86 -30.63
N ILE A 15 -18.55 18.87 -29.79
CA ILE A 15 -17.53 19.54 -28.97
C ILE A 15 -17.98 19.66 -27.52
N GLN A 16 -18.63 18.62 -26.99
CA GLN A 16 -18.39 18.36 -25.58
C GLN A 16 -16.93 17.90 -25.53
N PRO A 17 -15.99 18.63 -24.87
CA PRO A 17 -14.73 17.99 -24.55
C PRO A 17 -15.15 16.69 -23.88
N LEU A 18 -14.58 15.57 -24.32
CA LEU A 18 -14.57 14.39 -23.51
C LEU A 18 -13.96 14.87 -22.19
N ARG A 19 -14.80 15.29 -21.23
CA ARG A 19 -14.47 15.11 -19.84
C ARG A 19 -14.31 13.61 -19.83
N ALA A 20 -13.06 13.17 -19.90
CA ALA A 20 -12.65 12.11 -19.04
C ALA A 20 -13.16 12.54 -17.66
N ASN A 21 -14.42 12.21 -17.38
CA ASN A 21 -14.73 11.60 -16.11
C ASN A 21 -13.76 10.44 -16.09
N VAL A 22 -12.55 10.73 -15.60
CA VAL A 22 -11.80 9.77 -14.85
C VAL A 22 -12.80 9.40 -13.77
N ALA A 23 -13.63 8.39 -14.07
CA ALA A 23 -14.05 7.49 -13.05
C ALA A 23 -12.72 7.04 -12.49
N LEU A 24 -12.29 7.73 -11.43
CA LEU A 24 -11.29 7.21 -10.54
C LEU A 24 -11.98 5.92 -10.11
N GLU A 25 -11.71 4.82 -10.81
CA GLU A 25 -11.72 3.53 -10.15
C GLU A 25 -10.77 3.81 -8.99
N GLN A 26 -11.39 4.06 -7.83
CA GLN A 26 -10.73 3.98 -6.55
C GLN A 26 -10.25 2.54 -6.51
N VAL A 27 -9.09 2.29 -7.12
CA VAL A 27 -8.26 1.16 -6.76
C VAL A 27 -8.16 1.32 -5.27
N SER A 28 -8.89 0.48 -4.53
CA SER A 28 -9.01 0.61 -3.09
C SER A 28 -7.58 0.61 -2.56
N SER A 29 -7.13 1.79 -2.18
CA SER A 29 -5.74 1.99 -1.86
C SER A 29 -5.55 1.47 -0.44
N PRO A 30 -4.56 0.59 -0.20
CA PRO A 30 -4.28 0.13 1.15
C PRO A 30 -3.72 1.23 2.08
N ASP A 31 -3.59 2.47 1.60
CA ASP A 31 -3.31 3.70 2.36
C ASP A 31 -4.64 4.23 2.94
N PHE A 32 -4.99 3.75 4.13
CA PHE A 32 -6.27 4.00 4.81
C PHE A 32 -6.27 5.28 5.63
N ASP A 33 -5.09 5.76 6.05
CA ASP A 33 -4.92 7.03 6.76
C ASP A 33 -4.63 8.22 5.82
N ASN A 34 -4.40 7.96 4.54
CA ASN A 34 -4.08 8.92 3.48
C ASN A 34 -2.73 9.64 3.70
N SER A 35 -1.77 8.97 4.34
CA SER A 35 -0.42 9.49 4.55
C SER A 35 0.40 9.56 3.25
N GLY A 36 -0.02 8.86 2.20
CA GLY A 36 0.69 8.77 0.93
C GLY A 36 1.66 7.58 0.85
N VAL A 37 1.75 6.77 1.91
CA VAL A 37 2.54 5.54 2.00
C VAL A 37 1.69 4.46 2.62
N VAL A 38 1.80 3.22 2.14
CA VAL A 38 1.17 2.07 2.79
C VAL A 38 2.12 1.54 3.86
N ASP A 39 1.84 1.78 5.14
CA ASP A 39 2.73 1.36 6.23
C ASP A 39 1.97 0.84 7.47
N PHE A 40 2.63 0.84 8.63
CA PHE A 40 2.12 0.19 9.84
C PHE A 40 0.85 0.86 10.42
N PRO A 41 0.75 2.20 10.48
CA PRO A 41 -0.52 2.89 10.68
C PRO A 41 -1.70 2.33 9.89
N ASP A 42 -1.53 2.10 8.58
CA ASP A 42 -2.59 1.52 7.75
C ASP A 42 -2.94 0.08 8.16
N PHE A 43 -1.92 -0.71 8.51
CA PHE A 43 -2.12 -2.05 9.02
C PHE A 43 -2.98 -2.07 10.29
N LEU A 44 -2.77 -1.12 11.21
CA LEU A 44 -3.59 -0.99 12.43
C LEU A 44 -5.05 -0.67 12.12
N LEU A 45 -5.30 0.17 11.10
CA LEU A 45 -6.66 0.46 10.64
C LEU A 45 -7.31 -0.77 10.00
N PHE A 46 -6.56 -1.53 9.20
CA PHE A 46 -7.03 -2.76 8.58
C PHE A 46 -7.40 -3.85 9.60
N VAL A 47 -6.51 -4.16 10.55
CA VAL A 47 -6.77 -5.22 11.54
C VAL A 47 -7.93 -4.90 12.48
N ALA A 48 -8.23 -3.62 12.70
CA ALA A 48 -9.41 -3.20 13.46
C ALA A 48 -10.73 -3.65 12.79
N LYS A 49 -10.69 -3.95 11.49
CA LYS A 49 -11.84 -4.33 10.67
C LYS A 49 -11.84 -5.79 10.23
N PHE A 50 -10.73 -6.49 10.43
CA PHE A 50 -10.55 -7.88 10.02
C PHE A 50 -11.67 -8.83 10.50
N GLY A 51 -12.07 -9.73 9.61
CA GLY A 51 -13.17 -10.67 9.80
C GLY A 51 -14.55 -10.01 9.88
N ALA A 52 -14.73 -8.80 9.35
CA ALA A 52 -16.05 -8.20 9.17
C ALA A 52 -16.61 -8.58 7.80
N ARG A 53 -17.91 -8.83 7.72
CA ARG A 53 -18.60 -9.20 6.48
C ARG A 53 -19.63 -8.15 6.10
N GLN A 54 -19.96 -8.05 4.82
CA GLN A 54 -21.00 -7.15 4.35
C GLN A 54 -22.31 -7.40 5.10
N GLY A 55 -22.83 -6.35 5.76
CA GLY A 55 -23.98 -6.41 6.65
C GLY A 55 -23.64 -6.35 8.15
N ASP A 56 -22.38 -6.52 8.54
CA ASP A 56 -21.93 -6.27 9.91
C ASP A 56 -21.82 -4.76 10.19
N ASP A 57 -22.17 -4.33 11.40
CA ASP A 57 -22.03 -2.91 11.83
C ASP A 57 -20.59 -2.39 11.74
N LYS A 58 -19.60 -3.29 11.85
CA LYS A 58 -18.16 -2.95 11.79
C LYS A 58 -17.58 -2.97 10.38
N TYR A 59 -18.31 -3.49 9.39
CA TYR A 59 -17.85 -3.63 8.02
C TYR A 59 -17.82 -2.27 7.31
N GLU A 60 -16.73 -2.00 6.60
CA GLU A 60 -16.50 -0.79 5.82
C GLU A 60 -15.88 -1.19 4.48
N ASP A 61 -16.58 -0.94 3.37
CA ASP A 61 -16.19 -1.36 2.02
C ASP A 61 -14.75 -1.00 1.63
N ARG A 62 -14.18 0.08 2.21
CA ARG A 62 -12.80 0.50 1.91
C ARG A 62 -11.73 -0.50 2.35
N PHE A 63 -12.03 -1.39 3.29
CA PHE A 63 -11.10 -2.40 3.77
C PHE A 63 -11.25 -3.75 3.07
N ASP A 64 -12.32 -3.93 2.29
CA ASP A 64 -12.54 -5.04 1.36
C ASP A 64 -11.86 -4.67 0.03
N LEU A 65 -10.59 -5.09 -0.10
CA LEU A 65 -9.70 -4.72 -1.18
C LEU A 65 -9.90 -5.56 -2.44
N ASP A 66 -10.41 -6.79 -2.31
CA ASP A 66 -10.74 -7.65 -3.45
C ASP A 66 -12.24 -7.59 -3.85
N GLY A 67 -13.10 -7.07 -2.97
CA GLY A 67 -14.51 -6.82 -3.21
C GLY A 67 -15.38 -8.06 -3.05
N ASP A 68 -14.95 -9.08 -2.31
CA ASP A 68 -15.68 -10.33 -2.11
C ASP A 68 -16.78 -10.27 -1.04
N GLY A 69 -16.86 -9.16 -0.30
CA GLY A 69 -17.82 -8.92 0.78
C GLY A 69 -17.36 -9.41 2.16
N GLU A 70 -16.09 -9.80 2.32
CA GLU A 70 -15.46 -10.17 3.59
C GLU A 70 -14.09 -9.52 3.73
N ILE A 71 -13.87 -8.75 4.80
CA ILE A 71 -12.56 -8.18 5.12
C ILE A 71 -11.67 -9.29 5.69
N GLY A 72 -10.94 -9.99 4.82
CA GLY A 72 -10.35 -11.29 5.07
C GLY A 72 -8.86 -11.41 4.74
N PHE A 73 -8.42 -12.65 4.62
CA PHE A 73 -7.01 -12.95 4.35
C PHE A 73 -6.61 -12.59 2.92
N ASP A 74 -7.52 -12.72 1.96
CA ASP A 74 -7.24 -12.37 0.57
C ASP A 74 -7.01 -10.85 0.44
N ASP A 75 -7.78 -10.01 1.14
CA ASP A 75 -7.48 -8.57 1.28
C ASP A 75 -6.11 -8.30 1.91
N PHE A 76 -5.73 -9.08 2.92
CA PHE A 76 -4.41 -8.95 3.51
C PHE A 76 -3.29 -9.20 2.48
N LEU A 77 -3.49 -10.11 1.51
CA LEU A 77 -2.53 -10.31 0.42
C LEU A 77 -2.46 -9.09 -0.51
N HIS A 78 -3.59 -8.46 -0.80
CA HIS A 78 -3.66 -7.21 -1.56
C HIS A 78 -2.97 -6.04 -0.82
N PHE A 79 -3.15 -5.95 0.51
CA PHE A 79 -2.45 -5.00 1.38
C PHE A 79 -0.93 -5.26 1.37
N ALA A 80 -0.50 -6.48 1.68
CA ALA A 80 0.90 -6.86 1.80
C ALA A 80 1.67 -6.68 0.48
N ALA A 81 1.02 -6.93 -0.66
CA ALA A 81 1.60 -6.69 -1.98
C ALA A 81 1.97 -5.22 -2.22
N ASN A 82 1.38 -4.29 -1.46
CA ASN A 82 1.59 -2.85 -1.58
C ASN A 82 2.28 -2.20 -0.37
N PHE A 83 2.58 -2.97 0.68
CA PHE A 83 3.26 -2.46 1.87
C PHE A 83 4.63 -1.84 1.55
N GLY A 84 4.89 -0.66 2.12
CA GLY A 84 6.08 0.14 1.88
C GLY A 84 6.10 0.89 0.54
N LYS A 85 5.05 0.79 -0.28
CA LYS A 85 4.94 1.58 -1.51
C LYS A 85 4.30 2.93 -1.20
N THR A 86 4.79 3.97 -1.86
CA THR A 86 4.12 5.26 -1.92
C THR A 86 3.02 5.21 -2.97
N VAL A 87 1.81 5.62 -2.59
CA VAL A 87 0.77 5.90 -3.57
C VAL A 87 1.19 7.17 -4.29
N ALA A 88 1.34 7.08 -5.61
CA ALA A 88 1.79 8.22 -6.40
C ALA A 88 0.74 9.33 -6.34
N SER A 89 0.83 10.18 -5.32
CA SER A 89 0.18 11.49 -5.35
C SER A 89 0.79 12.23 -6.54
N ASN A 90 -0.05 12.80 -7.39
CA ASN A 90 0.37 13.67 -8.49
C ASN A 90 0.92 15.00 -7.93
N GLY A 91 1.94 14.93 -7.09
CA GLY A 91 2.75 16.03 -6.60
C GLY A 91 4.20 15.69 -6.91
N GLY A 92 4.75 16.35 -7.94
CA GLY A 92 6.11 16.11 -8.42
C GLY A 92 7.17 16.29 -7.34
N ALA A 93 7.55 15.19 -6.70
CA ALA A 93 8.86 15.03 -6.10
C ALA A 93 9.67 14.14 -7.03
N THR A 94 10.56 14.76 -7.81
CA THR A 94 11.66 14.07 -8.49
C THR A 94 12.28 13.04 -7.55
N PRO A 95 12.47 11.77 -7.95
CA PRO A 95 13.26 10.83 -7.17
C PRO A 95 14.68 11.39 -7.11
N THR A 96 15.04 11.95 -5.97
CA THR A 96 16.43 12.25 -5.66
C THR A 96 17.14 10.90 -5.73
N VAL A 97 18.13 10.78 -6.62
CA VAL A 97 18.96 9.59 -6.72
C VAL A 97 19.59 9.38 -5.35
N ASP A 98 19.01 8.44 -4.62
CA ASP A 98 19.42 8.09 -3.28
C ASP A 98 20.76 7.37 -3.39
N ASN A 99 21.82 8.13 -3.12
CA ASN A 99 23.19 7.65 -3.20
C ASN A 99 23.57 6.78 -1.97
N ARG A 100 22.59 6.19 -1.28
CA ARG A 100 22.80 5.25 -0.18
C ARG A 100 23.58 4.03 -0.69
N LYS A 101 24.87 4.03 -0.36
CA LYS A 101 25.77 2.90 -0.59
C LYS A 101 25.63 1.91 0.56
N ILE A 102 25.39 0.63 0.25
CA ILE A 102 25.55 -0.44 1.24
C ILE A 102 27.03 -0.48 1.63
N LEU A 103 27.33 -0.03 2.85
CA LEU A 103 28.70 0.02 3.37
C LEU A 103 29.19 -1.35 3.86
N GLY A 104 28.28 -2.26 4.20
CA GLY A 104 28.60 -3.62 4.64
C GLY A 104 27.35 -4.48 4.83
N SER A 105 27.54 -5.79 4.78
CA SER A 105 26.51 -6.80 5.09
C SER A 105 26.98 -7.67 6.24
N LEU A 106 26.19 -7.76 7.30
CA LEU A 106 26.46 -8.65 8.42
C LEU A 106 25.51 -9.86 8.36
N PHE A 107 26.08 -11.06 8.33
CA PHE A 107 25.29 -12.27 8.51
C PHE A 107 24.85 -12.38 9.97
N ILE A 108 23.54 -12.40 10.22
CA ILE A 108 22.96 -12.51 11.56
C ILE A 108 22.64 -13.97 11.88
N SER A 109 21.72 -14.60 11.14
CA SER A 109 21.33 -16.00 11.31
C SER A 109 20.54 -16.51 10.11
N LYS A 110 20.25 -17.82 10.09
CA LYS A 110 19.26 -18.41 9.18
C LYS A 110 17.86 -18.12 9.71
N VAL A 111 16.97 -17.68 8.82
CA VAL A 111 15.56 -17.37 9.12
C VAL A 111 14.63 -18.37 8.43
N TRP A 112 13.45 -18.57 9.01
CA TRP A 112 12.43 -19.43 8.42
C TRP A 112 11.69 -18.70 7.28
N ALA A 113 11.69 -19.27 6.07
CA ALA A 113 11.13 -18.62 4.86
C ALA A 113 9.63 -18.89 4.62
N GLY A 114 8.93 -19.55 5.56
CA GLY A 114 7.59 -20.14 5.32
C GLY A 114 6.38 -19.25 5.63
N HIS A 115 6.57 -18.03 6.13
CA HIS A 115 5.49 -17.08 6.43
C HIS A 115 6.10 -15.66 6.51
N PRO A 116 5.40 -14.59 6.10
CA PRO A 116 5.92 -13.23 6.20
C PRO A 116 5.97 -12.78 7.66
N VAL A 117 6.96 -13.25 8.41
CA VAL A 117 7.33 -12.65 9.69
C VAL A 117 8.28 -11.51 9.38
N SER A 118 7.83 -10.29 9.69
CA SER A 118 8.68 -9.10 9.61
C SER A 118 9.82 -9.22 10.62
N PHE A 119 10.90 -8.50 10.36
CA PHE A 119 11.87 -8.15 11.38
C PHE A 119 11.57 -6.72 11.84
N ASP A 120 11.95 -6.40 13.07
CA ASP A 120 11.95 -5.04 13.57
C ASP A 120 13.38 -4.57 13.77
N LEU A 121 13.67 -3.31 13.41
CA LEU A 121 15.00 -2.72 13.48
C LEU A 121 14.92 -1.42 14.28
N LEU A 122 15.46 -1.44 15.50
CA LEU A 122 15.48 -0.28 16.38
C LEU A 122 16.91 0.24 16.51
N THR A 123 17.09 1.55 16.32
CA THR A 123 18.35 2.24 16.62
C THR A 123 18.14 3.15 17.82
N TYR A 124 18.96 2.98 18.86
CA TYR A 124 18.90 3.77 20.09
C TYR A 124 20.31 4.20 20.51
N GLY A 125 20.61 5.49 20.35
CA GLY A 125 21.97 5.99 20.48
C GLY A 125 22.91 5.29 19.50
N ASP A 126 24.02 4.77 20.03
CA ASP A 126 25.08 4.10 19.24
C ASP A 126 24.87 2.58 19.12
N VAL A 127 23.68 2.08 19.49
CA VAL A 127 23.34 0.65 19.47
C VAL A 127 22.18 0.40 18.51
N GLN A 128 22.29 -0.66 17.74
CA GLN A 128 21.23 -1.15 16.86
C GLN A 128 20.79 -2.54 17.29
N PHE A 129 19.49 -2.72 17.37
CA PHE A 129 18.82 -3.97 17.71
C PHE A 129 18.04 -4.48 16.50
N VAL A 130 18.05 -5.79 16.28
CA VAL A 130 17.18 -6.46 15.33
C VAL A 130 16.41 -7.56 16.04
N ALA A 131 15.09 -7.54 15.93
CA ALA A 131 14.22 -8.60 16.43
C ALA A 131 13.65 -9.39 15.24
N PHE A 132 13.78 -10.72 15.28
CA PHE A 132 13.34 -11.60 14.19
C PHE A 132 13.03 -13.01 14.71
N TYR A 133 12.38 -13.84 13.89
CA TYR A 133 12.21 -15.26 14.17
C TYR A 133 13.30 -16.08 13.46
N ASP A 134 14.03 -16.89 14.22
CA ASP A 134 15.06 -17.77 13.67
C ASP A 134 14.48 -18.97 12.92
N ALA A 135 15.37 -19.79 12.33
CA ALA A 135 14.98 -21.01 11.61
C ALA A 135 14.20 -22.03 12.48
N ASP A 136 14.35 -21.97 13.81
CA ASP A 136 13.65 -22.82 14.77
C ASP A 136 12.34 -22.20 15.27
N ARG A 137 11.90 -21.08 14.68
CA ARG A 137 10.71 -20.31 15.05
C ARG A 137 10.76 -19.74 16.47
N LYS A 138 11.95 -19.46 16.97
CA LYS A 138 12.14 -18.76 18.24
C LYS A 138 12.36 -17.28 17.96
N MET A 139 11.75 -16.44 18.79
CA MET A 139 12.01 -15.01 18.77
C MET A 139 13.45 -14.78 19.27
N ALA A 140 14.25 -14.12 18.43
CA ALA A 140 15.65 -13.81 18.70
C ALA A 140 15.87 -12.29 18.57
N VAL A 141 16.78 -11.77 19.39
CA VAL A 141 17.21 -10.36 19.34
C VAL A 141 18.72 -10.33 19.16
N GLY A 142 19.17 -9.70 18.09
CA GLY A 142 20.58 -9.37 17.86
C GLY A 142 20.86 -7.91 18.21
N MET A 143 22.08 -7.62 18.68
CA MET A 143 22.53 -6.24 18.91
C MET A 143 23.90 -6.00 18.30
N ARG A 144 24.16 -4.78 17.84
CA ARG A 144 25.50 -4.31 17.46
C ARG A 144 25.72 -2.85 17.85
N ASN A 145 26.96 -2.46 18.05
CA ASN A 145 27.35 -1.05 18.14
C ASN A 145 27.54 -0.47 16.73
N LEU A 146 27.27 0.83 16.57
CA LEU A 146 27.44 1.56 15.32
C LEU A 146 28.85 2.14 15.14
N ASP A 147 29.61 2.25 16.23
CA ASP A 147 30.95 2.86 16.26
C ASP A 147 32.12 1.86 16.15
N ALA A 148 31.87 0.65 15.64
CA ALA A 148 32.89 -0.41 15.49
C ALA A 148 33.38 -0.58 14.05
#